data_AF-A0A537QL25-F1
#
_entry.id   AF-A0A537QL25-F1
#
_cell.length_a   1.000
_cell.length_b   1.000
_cell.length_c   1.000
_cell.angle_alpha   90.00
_cell.angle_beta   90.00
_cell.angle_gamma   90.00
#
_symmetry.space_group_name_H-M   'P 1'
#
loop_
_entity.id
_entity.type
_entity.pdbx_description
1 polymer ?
#
loop_
_entity_poly.entity_id
_entity_poly.type
_entity_poly.pdbx_seq_one_letter_code
_entity_poly.pdbx_strand_id
1 'polypeptide(L)' 'AKIYADHPAALQLRAMNIIYETTKERGTTILIPTSMVDSMNPASALVLASQRAPSEGVPSLKSVA' A
#
# COMPACT_ATOMS: atom_id res chain seq x y z
N ALA A 1 -2.61 -13.13 15.79
CA ALA A 1 -1.68 -12.52 14.82
C ALA A 1 -1.11 -13.51 13.79
N LYS A 2 -0.96 -14.82 14.09
CA LYS A 2 -0.29 -15.78 13.19
C LYS A 2 -0.98 -16.05 11.84
N ILE A 3 -2.31 -15.90 11.75
CA ILE A 3 -3.10 -16.28 10.56
C ILE A 3 -2.74 -15.45 9.30
N TYR A 4 -2.29 -14.21 9.45
CA TYR A 4 -1.88 -13.35 8.32
C TYR A 4 -0.37 -13.04 8.34
N ALA A 5 0.42 -13.75 9.14
CA ALA A 5 1.85 -13.47 9.30
C ALA A 5 2.60 -13.56 7.97
N ASP A 6 2.28 -14.59 7.17
CA ASP A 6 2.92 -14.83 5.88
C ASP A 6 2.22 -14.13 4.71
N HIS A 7 1.09 -13.45 4.95
CA HIS A 7 0.22 -12.88 3.92
C HIS A 7 -0.20 -11.44 4.27
N PRO A 8 0.72 -10.46 4.22
CA PRO A 8 0.43 -9.06 4.59
C PRO A 8 -0.67 -8.43 3.72
N ALA A 9 -0.77 -8.83 2.44
CA ALA A 9 -1.83 -8.37 1.55
C ALA A 9 -3.23 -8.78 2.06
N ALA A 10 -3.37 -9.97 2.63
CA ALA A 10 -4.65 -10.43 3.18
C ALA A 10 -5.06 -9.61 4.43
N LEU A 11 -4.08 -9.20 5.24
CA LEU A 11 -4.32 -8.31 6.38
C LEU A 11 -4.78 -6.93 5.92
N GLN A 12 -4.14 -6.38 4.88
CA GLN A 12 -4.53 -5.09 4.29
C GLN A 12 -5.94 -5.14 3.70
N LEU A 13 -6.28 -6.19 2.94
CA LEU A 13 -7.63 -6.37 2.38
C LEU A 13 -8.68 -6.48 3.49
N ARG A 14 -8.38 -7.17 4.60
CA ARG A 14 -9.26 -7.21 5.77
C ARG A 14 -9.46 -5.83 6.38
N ALA A 15 -8.40 -5.04 6.53
CA ALA A 15 -8.50 -3.68 7.05
C ALA A 15 -9.40 -2.82 6.15
N MET A 16 -9.21 -2.92 4.83
CA MET A 16 -10.08 -2.25 3.85
C MET A 16 -11.54 -2.70 3.96
N ASN A 17 -11.80 -4.00 4.09
CA ASN A 17 -13.15 -4.53 4.22
C ASN A 17 -13.84 -4.02 5.51
N ILE A 18 -13.11 -3.94 6.63
CA ILE A 18 -13.64 -3.38 7.87
C ILE A 18 -14.05 -1.92 7.68
N ILE A 19 -13.19 -1.11 7.06
CA ILE A 19 -13.49 0.31 6.76
C ILE A 19 -14.71 0.40 5.83
N TYR A 20 -14.77 -0.44 4.81
CA TYR A 20 -15.90 -0.50 3.89
C TYR A 20 -17.20 -0.85 4.60
N GLU A 21 -17.26 -1.93 5.37
CA GLU A 21 -18.50 -2.34 6.05
C GLU A 21 -18.93 -1.34 7.14
N THR A 22 -17.98 -0.79 7.89
CA THR A 22 -18.30 0.20 8.94
C THR A 22 -18.83 1.51 8.36
N THR A 23 -18.36 1.92 7.18
CA THR A 23 -18.85 3.12 6.49
C THR A 23 -20.15 2.84 5.72
N LYS A 24 -20.25 1.69 5.05
CA LYS A 24 -21.43 1.27 4.26
C LYS A 24 -22.63 0.94 5.15
N GLU A 25 -22.46 0.07 6.14
CA GLU A 25 -23.56 -0.50 6.94
C GLU A 25 -23.96 0.41 8.10
N ARG A 26 -22.98 1.12 8.70
CA ARG A 26 -23.20 1.88 9.95
C ARG A 26 -23.13 3.39 9.79
N GLY A 27 -22.92 3.90 8.58
CA GLY A 27 -22.84 5.35 8.30
C GLY A 27 -21.81 6.09 9.16
N THR A 28 -20.80 5.37 9.68
CA THR A 28 -19.85 5.92 10.64
C THR A 28 -18.77 6.71 9.90
N THR A 29 -18.49 7.94 10.34
CA THR A 29 -17.38 8.74 9.81
C THR A 29 -16.08 8.35 10.50
N ILE A 30 -15.10 7.87 9.72
CA ILE A 30 -13.77 7.50 10.23
C ILE A 30 -12.77 8.58 9.84
N LEU A 31 -12.13 9.20 10.83
CA LEU A 31 -11.02 10.12 10.61
C LEU A 31 -9.72 9.34 10.45
N ILE A 32 -9.07 9.47 9.30
CA ILE A 32 -7.84 8.76 8.96
C ILE A 32 -6.74 9.80 8.67
N PRO A 33 -5.55 9.68 9.28
CA PRO A 33 -4.43 10.54 8.93
C PRO A 33 -3.95 10.27 7.49
N THR A 34 -3.51 11.31 6.79
CA THR A 34 -3.10 11.23 5.38
C THR A 34 -1.99 10.19 5.15
N SER A 35 -1.03 10.07 6.06
CA SER A 35 0.06 9.08 5.99
C SER A 35 -0.42 7.63 5.94
N MET A 36 -1.54 7.33 6.60
CA MET A 36 -2.14 5.99 6.54
C MET A 36 -2.85 5.77 5.20
N VAL A 37 -3.52 6.80 4.67
CA VAL A 37 -4.14 6.74 3.34
C VAL A 37 -3.08 6.53 2.25
N ASP A 38 -1.95 7.25 2.34
CA ASP A 38 -0.83 7.11 1.40
C ASP A 38 -0.22 5.71 1.41
N SER A 39 -0.25 5.02 2.55
CA SER A 39 0.22 3.64 2.68
C SER A 39 -0.75 2.62 2.10
N MET A 40 -2.04 2.97 1.99
CA MET A 40 -3.08 2.13 1.40
C MET A 40 -3.16 2.27 -0.12
N ASN A 41 -2.49 3.28 -0.70
CA ASN A 41 -2.41 3.46 -2.14
C ASN A 41 -1.13 2.78 -2.68
N PRO A 42 -1.26 1.70 -3.48
CA PRO A 42 -0.10 0.96 -4.00
C PRO A 42 0.75 1.80 -4.98
N ALA A 43 0.17 2.81 -5.65
CA ALA A 43 0.92 3.68 -6.54
C ALA A 43 1.83 4.65 -5.75
N SER A 44 1.35 5.22 -4.64
CA SER A 44 2.19 6.05 -3.76
C SER A 44 3.24 5.22 -3.03
N ALA A 45 2.91 3.99 -2.61
CA ALA A 45 3.89 3.07 -2.05
C ALA A 45 5.03 2.75 -3.04
N LEU A 46 4.71 2.56 -4.32
CA LEU A 46 5.71 2.37 -5.38
C LEU A 46 6.55 3.63 -5.60
N VAL A 47 5.94 4.81 -5.67
CA VAL A 47 6.67 6.08 -5.83
C VAL A 47 7.59 6.34 -4.63
N LEU A 48 7.12 6.13 -3.40
CA LEU A 48 7.96 6.23 -2.20
C LEU A 48 9.10 5.19 -2.21
N ALA A 49 8.82 3.96 -2.66
CA ALA A 49 9.85 2.93 -2.81
C ALA A 49 10.90 3.33 -3.87
N SER A 50 10.46 3.93 -4.98
CA SER A 50 11.35 4.47 -6.03
C SER A 50 12.15 5.68 -5.55
N GLN A 51 11.59 6.52 -4.69
CA GLN A 51 12.30 7.65 -4.06
C GLN A 51 13.28 7.21 -2.98
N ARG A 52 13.11 6.01 -2.42
CA ARG A 52 13.96 5.44 -1.37
C ARG A 52 15.05 4.51 -1.91
N ALA A 53 15.14 4.33 -3.23
CA ALA A 53 16.28 3.64 -3.83
C ALA A 53 17.54 4.50 -3.67
N PRO A 54 18.58 4.03 -2.94
CA PRO A 54 19.88 4.67 -3.01
C PRO A 54 20.41 4.50 -4.44
N SER A 55 21.20 5.46 -4.88
CA SER A 55 21.92 5.45 -6.14
C SER A 55 22.80 4.21 -6.29
N GLU A 56 22.25 3.12 -6.83
CA GLU A 56 23.03 2.02 -7.38
C GLU A 56 22.60 1.76 -8.83
N GLY A 57 23.51 2.13 -9.73
CA GLY A 57 23.69 1.59 -11.08
C GLY A 57 22.44 1.25 -11.88
N VAL A 58 21.97 2.20 -12.67
CA VAL A 58 21.05 1.91 -13.79
C VAL A 58 21.74 0.91 -14.74
N PRO A 59 21.23 -0.32 -14.95
CA PRO A 59 21.76 -1.18 -15.99
C PRO A 59 21.33 -0.59 -17.33
N SER A 60 22.31 -0.12 -18.10
CA SER A 60 22.12 0.38 -19.46
C SER A 60 21.55 -0.74 -20.32
N LEU A 61 20.25 -0.69 -20.61
CA LEU A 61 19.63 -1.52 -21.64
C LEU A 61 20.26 -1.11 -22.97
N LYS A 62 21.15 -1.96 -23.49
CA LYS A 62 21.74 -1.76 -24.82
C LYS A 62 20.59 -1.72 -25.83
N SER A 63 20.46 -0.58 -26.50
CA SER A 63 19.69 -0.41 -27.73
C SER A 63 20.14 -1.49 -28.71
N VAL A 64 19.30 -2.49 -28.93
CA VAL A 64 19.49 -3.47 -30.01
C VAL A 64 19.08 -2.77 -31.29
N ALA A 65 20.06 -2.61 -32.18
CA ALA A 65 19.92 -2.23 -33.57
C ALA A 65 19.30 -3.36 -34.40
#